data_AF-E2NE01-F1
#
_entry.id   AF-E2NE01-F1
#
_cell.length_a   1.000
_cell.length_b   1.000
_cell.length_c   1.000
_cell.angle_alpha   90.00
_cell.angle_beta   90.00
_cell.angle_gamma   90.00
#
_symmetry.space_group_name_H-M   'P 1'
#
loop_
_entity.id
_entity.type
_entity.pdbx_description
1 polymer ?
#
loop_
_entity_poly.entity_id
_entity_poly.type
_entity_poly.pdbx_seq_one_letter_code
_entity_poly.pdbx_strand_id
1 'polypeptide(L)'
;MGSTSDLPVMEKAAQLLNDLHVPFEMNALSAHRTPEAVEDFAKNARERGVKVIIAAAGMAAALPGVIAANTTLPVIGVPVKGSVLDGVDALYSIIQMPPGIPVATVAINGAMNAAILAIQMLALSDADLAETFAAYKEGLKKKIVKANEELKEVKYEYKTN
;
A
#
# COMPACT_ATOMS: atom_id res chain seq x y z
N MET A 1 -8.76 5.60 1.56
CA MET A 1 -8.94 5.55 0.08
C MET A 1 -9.91 6.65 -0.36
N GLY A 2 -9.84 7.11 -1.61
CA GLY A 2 -10.65 8.23 -2.11
C GLY A 2 -12.10 7.88 -2.43
N SER A 3 -12.37 6.60 -2.68
CA SER A 3 -13.66 6.04 -3.02
C SER A 3 -13.75 4.59 -2.54
N THR A 4 -14.96 4.11 -2.22
CA THR A 4 -15.17 2.67 -1.93
C THR A 4 -14.89 1.79 -3.15
N SER A 5 -14.91 2.35 -4.37
CA SER A 5 -14.48 1.65 -5.59
C SER A 5 -12.99 1.26 -5.58
N ASP A 6 -12.17 1.85 -4.69
CA ASP A 6 -10.76 1.50 -4.54
C ASP A 6 -10.56 0.26 -3.64
N LEU A 7 -11.62 -0.20 -2.95
CA LEU A 7 -11.56 -1.32 -1.99
C LEU A 7 -11.02 -2.61 -2.60
N PRO A 8 -11.41 -3.05 -3.82
CA PRO A 8 -10.86 -4.28 -4.42
C PRO A 8 -9.35 -4.25 -4.63
N VAL A 9 -8.74 -3.06 -4.70
CA VAL A 9 -7.29 -2.90 -4.72
C VAL A 9 -6.74 -2.92 -3.29
N MET A 10 -7.35 -2.15 -2.41
CA MET A 10 -6.88 -1.92 -1.04
C MET A 10 -7.08 -3.10 -0.08
N GLU A 11 -8.00 -4.01 -0.38
CA GLU A 11 -8.21 -5.25 0.39
C GLU A 11 -6.92 -6.07 0.51
N LYS A 12 -6.04 -6.02 -0.49
CA LYS A 12 -4.74 -6.70 -0.47
C LYS A 12 -3.81 -6.17 0.61
N ALA A 13 -3.88 -4.86 0.89
CA ALA A 13 -3.14 -4.26 2.00
C ALA A 13 -3.76 -4.68 3.33
N ALA A 14 -5.08 -4.54 3.46
CA ALA A 14 -5.82 -4.89 4.67
C ALA A 14 -5.64 -6.36 5.06
N GLN A 15 -5.72 -7.28 4.09
CA GLN A 15 -5.53 -8.71 4.32
C GLN A 15 -4.12 -9.01 4.84
N LEU A 16 -3.08 -8.43 4.24
CA LEU A 16 -1.72 -8.66 4.70
C LEU A 16 -1.47 -8.10 6.11
N LEU A 17 -1.99 -6.90 6.40
CA LEU A 17 -1.90 -6.32 7.74
C LEU A 17 -2.63 -7.21 8.77
N ASN A 18 -3.80 -7.73 8.41
CA ASN A 18 -4.55 -8.69 9.22
C ASN A 18 -3.77 -10.00 9.45
N ASP A 19 -3.21 -10.60 8.40
CA ASP A 19 -2.46 -11.86 8.48
C ASP A 19 -1.20 -11.75 9.35
N LEU A 20 -0.62 -10.56 9.43
CA LEU A 20 0.55 -10.26 10.26
C LEU A 20 0.19 -9.57 11.58
N HIS A 21 -1.09 -9.55 11.94
CA HIS A 21 -1.63 -8.99 13.18
C HIS A 21 -1.22 -7.54 13.46
N VAL A 22 -1.08 -6.73 12.41
CA VAL A 22 -0.80 -5.29 12.52
C VAL A 22 -2.14 -4.55 12.60
N PRO A 23 -2.46 -3.85 13.72
CA PRO A 23 -3.71 -3.11 13.84
C PRO A 23 -3.82 -2.00 12.79
N PHE A 24 -4.98 -1.88 12.14
CA PHE A 24 -5.24 -0.85 11.16
C PHE A 24 -6.69 -0.38 11.18
N GLU A 25 -6.93 0.82 10.64
CA GLU A 25 -8.24 1.36 10.36
C GLU A 25 -8.37 1.66 8.86
N MET A 26 -9.60 1.66 8.35
CA MET A 26 -9.86 1.88 6.93
C MET A 26 -11.01 2.87 6.74
N ASN A 27 -10.73 3.95 6.01
CA ASN A 27 -11.68 5.05 5.79
C ASN A 27 -11.80 5.40 4.30
N ALA A 28 -13.00 5.80 3.88
CA ALA A 28 -13.27 6.44 2.60
C ALA A 28 -13.25 7.97 2.79
N LEU A 29 -12.15 8.61 2.37
CA LEU A 29 -11.87 10.04 2.56
C LEU A 29 -11.48 10.63 1.21
N SER A 30 -12.27 11.57 0.70
CA SER A 30 -12.11 12.08 -0.66
C SER A 30 -11.54 13.50 -0.64
N ALA A 31 -10.31 13.66 -1.14
CA ALA A 31 -9.68 14.98 -1.24
C ALA A 31 -10.50 16.00 -2.05
N HIS A 32 -11.30 15.53 -3.01
CA HIS A 32 -12.11 16.40 -3.87
C HIS A 32 -13.52 16.65 -3.35
N ARG A 33 -14.08 15.74 -2.52
CA ARG A 33 -15.50 15.78 -2.12
C ARG A 33 -15.68 16.07 -0.63
N THR A 34 -14.73 15.68 0.20
CA THR A 34 -14.74 15.87 1.65
C THR A 34 -13.37 16.36 2.15
N PRO A 35 -12.82 17.46 1.59
CA PRO A 35 -11.46 17.93 1.90
C PRO A 35 -11.24 18.20 3.40
N GLU A 36 -12.22 18.78 4.09
CA GLU A 36 -12.16 19.05 5.54
C GLU A 36 -11.97 17.75 6.35
N ALA A 37 -12.64 16.66 5.96
CA ALA A 37 -12.48 15.37 6.63
C ALA A 37 -11.11 14.73 6.36
N VAL A 38 -10.51 14.97 5.19
CA VAL A 38 -9.14 14.52 4.88
C VAL A 38 -8.14 15.28 5.76
N GLU A 39 -8.32 16.59 5.87
CA GLU A 39 -7.47 17.48 6.68
C GLU A 39 -7.55 17.12 8.16
N ASP A 40 -8.76 16.98 8.69
CA ASP A 40 -9.01 16.58 10.08
C ASP A 40 -8.37 15.22 10.39
N PHE A 41 -8.56 14.23 9.51
CA PHE A 41 -7.92 12.93 9.64
C PHE A 41 -6.39 13.06 9.70
N ALA A 42 -5.78 13.79 8.76
CA ALA A 42 -4.33 13.87 8.61
C ALA A 42 -3.65 14.59 9.79
N LYS A 43 -4.24 15.69 10.26
CA LYS A 43 -3.73 16.47 11.40
C LYS A 43 -3.78 15.66 12.70
N ASN A 44 -4.87 14.95 12.93
CA ASN A 44 -5.13 14.25 14.20
C ASN A 44 -4.62 12.80 14.22
N ALA A 45 -4.20 12.22 13.08
CA ALA A 45 -3.78 10.83 12.98
C ALA A 45 -2.68 10.45 14.01
N ARG A 46 -1.67 11.31 14.18
CA ARG A 46 -0.56 11.05 15.11
C ARG A 46 -1.03 10.97 16.56
N GLU A 47 -1.94 11.86 16.96
CA GLU A 47 -2.48 11.90 18.33
C GLU A 47 -3.30 10.66 18.66
N ARG A 48 -3.96 10.07 17.64
CA ARG A 48 -4.67 8.79 17.75
C ARG A 48 -3.74 7.56 17.75
N GLY A 49 -2.42 7.77 17.66
CA GLY A 49 -1.42 6.70 17.68
C GLY A 49 -1.06 6.09 16.32
N VAL A 50 -1.60 6.63 15.22
CA VAL A 50 -1.24 6.17 13.85
C VAL A 50 0.24 6.42 13.60
N LYS A 51 0.90 5.44 12.98
CA LYS A 51 2.35 5.47 12.72
C LYS A 51 2.70 5.60 11.24
N VAL A 52 1.88 5.04 10.34
CA VAL A 52 2.04 5.09 8.89
C VAL A 52 0.66 5.22 8.26
N ILE A 53 0.53 6.02 7.21
CA ILE A 53 -0.74 6.16 6.46
C ILE A 53 -0.56 5.59 5.07
N ILE A 54 -1.47 4.70 4.65
CA ILE A 54 -1.56 4.23 3.27
C ILE A 54 -2.76 4.92 2.60
N ALA A 55 -2.48 5.70 1.56
CA ALA A 55 -3.47 6.48 0.83
C ALA A 55 -3.55 5.99 -0.63
N ALA A 56 -4.76 5.72 -1.09
CA ALA A 56 -5.03 5.23 -2.44
C ALA A 56 -6.03 6.13 -3.16
N ALA A 57 -5.72 6.45 -4.42
CA ALA A 57 -6.56 7.24 -5.30
C ALA A 57 -6.22 6.95 -6.78
N GLY A 58 -7.22 7.10 -7.65
CA GLY A 58 -7.06 6.99 -9.10
C GLY A 58 -7.26 8.34 -9.81
N MET A 59 -7.04 8.36 -11.13
CA MET A 59 -7.14 9.54 -11.98
C MET A 59 -6.23 10.68 -11.51
N ALA A 60 -6.75 11.91 -11.35
CA ALA A 60 -6.06 13.02 -10.70
C ALA A 60 -5.92 12.75 -9.19
N ALA A 61 -5.00 11.88 -8.81
CA ALA A 61 -4.93 11.23 -7.51
C ALA A 61 -4.31 12.13 -6.42
N ALA A 62 -5.05 13.11 -5.92
CA ALA A 62 -4.57 14.10 -4.95
C ALA A 62 -4.47 13.60 -3.49
N LEU A 63 -5.21 12.55 -3.12
CA LEU A 63 -5.37 12.14 -1.71
C LEU A 63 -4.04 11.90 -0.97
N PRO A 64 -3.06 11.15 -1.49
CA PRO A 64 -1.81 10.92 -0.76
C PRO A 64 -1.03 12.21 -0.50
N GLY A 65 -0.95 13.11 -1.48
CA GLY A 65 -0.26 14.39 -1.34
C GLY A 65 -0.95 15.33 -0.35
N VAL A 66 -2.29 15.39 -0.36
CA VAL A 66 -3.07 16.21 0.59
C VAL A 66 -2.89 15.73 2.03
N ILE A 67 -2.89 14.41 2.25
CA ILE A 67 -2.60 13.84 3.58
C ILE A 67 -1.17 14.19 3.99
N ALA A 68 -0.18 13.96 3.13
CA ALA A 68 1.23 14.25 3.42
C ALA A 68 1.48 15.72 3.75
N ALA A 69 0.75 16.65 3.13
CA ALA A 69 0.84 18.08 3.42
C ALA A 69 0.34 18.46 4.82
N ASN A 70 -0.50 17.63 5.44
CA ASN A 70 -1.19 17.92 6.69
C ASN A 70 -0.73 17.04 7.87
N THR A 71 0.34 16.26 7.70
CA THR A 71 0.84 15.36 8.75
C THR A 71 2.35 15.24 8.72
N THR A 72 2.93 14.86 9.86
CA THR A 72 4.36 14.51 9.97
C THR A 72 4.59 12.99 9.96
N LEU A 73 3.53 12.21 9.75
CA LEU A 73 3.63 10.76 9.60
C LEU A 73 4.08 10.39 8.17
N PRO A 74 4.79 9.28 7.99
CA PRO A 74 5.06 8.76 6.66
C PRO A 74 3.75 8.40 5.94
N VAL A 75 3.63 8.86 4.69
CA VAL A 75 2.49 8.58 3.81
C VAL A 75 2.97 7.74 2.62
N ILE A 76 2.30 6.61 2.43
CA ILE A 76 2.51 5.69 1.31
C ILE A 76 1.38 5.89 0.31
N GLY A 77 1.74 6.19 -0.93
CA GLY A 77 0.79 6.43 -2.02
C GLY A 77 0.61 5.18 -2.89
N VAL A 78 -0.64 4.76 -3.07
CA VAL A 78 -1.03 3.67 -3.99
C VAL A 78 -1.79 4.26 -5.18
N PRO A 79 -1.17 4.36 -6.36
CA PRO A 79 -1.88 4.74 -7.57
C PRO A 79 -2.91 3.67 -7.94
N VAL A 80 -4.18 4.04 -8.04
CA VAL A 80 -5.26 3.12 -8.44
C VAL A 80 -5.49 3.24 -9.94
N LYS A 81 -5.50 2.09 -10.63
CA LYS A 81 -5.75 2.02 -12.07
C LYS A 81 -7.15 2.53 -12.41
N GLY A 82 -7.22 3.57 -13.23
CA GLY A 82 -8.45 4.01 -13.91
C GLY A 82 -8.69 3.28 -15.23
N SER A 83 -9.79 3.62 -15.92
CA SER A 83 -10.19 2.98 -17.18
C SER A 83 -9.46 3.46 -18.43
N VAL A 84 -8.86 4.66 -18.40
CA VAL A 84 -8.34 5.31 -19.62
C VAL A 84 -6.82 5.21 -19.75
N LEU A 85 -6.07 5.53 -18.69
CA LEU A 85 -4.61 5.66 -18.72
C LEU A 85 -3.89 4.58 -17.91
N ASP A 86 -4.58 3.48 -17.61
CA ASP A 86 -4.06 2.35 -16.84
C ASP A 86 -3.40 2.72 -15.49
N GLY A 87 -3.74 3.89 -14.93
CA GLY A 87 -3.17 4.40 -13.68
C GLY A 87 -1.89 5.21 -13.82
N VAL A 88 -1.43 5.52 -15.04
CA VAL A 88 -0.27 6.39 -15.28
C VAL A 88 -0.54 7.83 -14.82
N ASP A 89 -1.78 8.29 -15.02
CA ASP A 89 -2.30 9.54 -14.46
C ASP A 89 -2.22 9.57 -12.93
N ALA A 90 -2.70 8.51 -12.28
CA ALA A 90 -2.63 8.37 -10.83
C ALA A 90 -1.17 8.30 -10.35
N LEU A 91 -0.31 7.57 -11.06
CA LEU A 91 1.11 7.43 -10.72
C LEU A 91 1.79 8.79 -10.70
N TYR A 92 1.68 9.57 -11.77
CA TYR A 92 2.31 10.89 -11.84
C TYR A 92 1.68 11.90 -10.88
N SER A 93 0.37 11.78 -10.60
CA SER A 93 -0.30 12.61 -9.59
C SER A 93 0.23 12.39 -8.17
N ILE A 94 0.76 11.19 -7.88
CA ILE A 94 1.22 10.81 -6.54
C ILE A 94 2.73 10.93 -6.39
N ILE A 95 3.51 10.49 -7.40
CA ILE A 95 4.98 10.40 -7.28
C ILE A 95 5.70 11.74 -7.46
N GLN A 96 5.16 12.66 -8.27
CA GLN A 96 5.81 13.92 -8.62
C GLN A 96 5.56 15.03 -7.59
N MET A 97 5.76 14.72 -6.31
CA MET A 97 5.62 15.72 -5.25
C MET A 97 6.75 16.75 -5.30
N PRO A 98 6.46 18.04 -5.03
CA PRO A 98 7.51 19.06 -4.93
C PRO A 98 8.40 18.83 -3.69
N PRO A 99 9.61 19.41 -3.67
CA PRO A 99 10.50 19.34 -2.50
C PRO A 99 9.79 19.80 -1.22
N GLY A 100 9.95 19.01 -0.15
CA GLY A 100 9.42 19.32 1.19
C GLY A 100 8.23 18.46 1.62
N ILE A 101 7.43 17.92 0.71
CA ILE A 101 6.23 17.10 1.03
C ILE A 101 6.31 15.73 0.33
N PRO A 102 7.14 14.80 0.83
CA PRO A 102 7.33 13.51 0.16
C PRO A 102 6.13 12.57 0.31
N VAL A 103 5.92 11.72 -0.69
CA VAL A 103 5.03 10.55 -0.63
C VAL A 103 5.82 9.33 -1.07
N ALA A 104 5.76 8.25 -0.29
CA ALA A 104 6.39 6.97 -0.65
C ALA A 104 5.48 6.21 -1.62
N THR A 105 5.66 6.43 -2.92
CA THR A 105 4.78 5.85 -3.95
C THR A 105 5.18 4.42 -4.30
N VAL A 106 4.20 3.51 -4.29
CA VAL A 106 4.37 2.11 -4.75
C VAL A 106 3.81 1.92 -6.18
N ALA A 107 3.93 0.71 -6.72
CA ALA A 107 3.41 0.37 -8.03
C ALA A 107 1.89 0.65 -8.16
N ILE A 108 1.41 0.84 -9.39
CA ILE A 108 -0.01 0.93 -9.70
C ILE A 108 -0.73 -0.34 -9.21
N ASN A 109 -1.85 -0.17 -8.50
CA ASN A 109 -2.57 -1.22 -7.78
C ASN A 109 -1.72 -2.02 -6.76
N GLY A 110 -0.57 -1.48 -6.35
CA GLY A 110 0.42 -2.13 -5.49
C GLY A 110 0.08 -2.10 -4.00
N ALA A 111 -1.19 -2.22 -3.62
CA ALA A 111 -1.64 -2.09 -2.22
C ALA A 111 -0.94 -3.07 -1.26
N MET A 112 -0.71 -4.33 -1.67
CA MET A 112 0.06 -5.28 -0.86
C MET A 112 1.48 -4.77 -0.58
N ASN A 113 2.15 -4.16 -1.56
CA ASN A 113 3.47 -3.58 -1.37
C ASN A 113 3.43 -2.35 -0.46
N ALA A 114 2.34 -1.59 -0.45
CA ALA A 114 2.16 -0.51 0.51
C ALA A 114 2.06 -1.04 1.95
N ALA A 115 1.33 -2.13 2.18
CA ALA A 115 1.31 -2.80 3.49
C ALA A 115 2.70 -3.33 3.87
N ILE A 116 3.42 -3.98 2.95
CA ILE A 116 4.79 -4.45 3.17
C ILE A 116 5.71 -3.29 3.58
N LEU A 117 5.64 -2.16 2.86
CA LEU A 117 6.45 -0.99 3.17
C LEU A 117 6.08 -0.38 4.52
N ALA A 118 4.80 -0.32 4.87
CA ALA A 118 4.36 0.11 6.20
C ALA A 118 4.91 -0.81 7.30
N ILE A 119 4.82 -2.13 7.12
CA ILE A 119 5.39 -3.11 8.07
C ILE A 119 6.90 -2.92 8.21
N GLN A 120 7.62 -2.69 7.11
CA GLN A 120 9.05 -2.41 7.17
C GLN A 120 9.38 -1.15 7.97
N MET A 121 8.57 -0.09 7.83
CA MET A 121 8.72 1.14 8.63
C MET A 121 8.47 0.88 10.12
N LEU A 122 7.42 0.12 10.45
CA LEU A 122 7.05 -0.21 11.84
C LEU A 122 8.09 -1.12 12.52
N ALA A 123 8.56 -2.13 11.80
CA ALA A 123 9.54 -3.11 12.26
C ALA A 123 10.90 -2.51 12.66
N LEU A 124 11.20 -1.27 12.24
CA LEU A 124 12.40 -0.55 12.71
C LEU A 124 12.38 -0.28 14.23
N SER A 125 11.19 -0.27 14.84
CA SER A 125 10.98 -0.01 16.26
C SER A 125 10.22 -1.11 17.00
N ASP A 126 9.91 -2.21 16.32
CA ASP A 126 9.12 -3.33 16.84
C ASP A 126 9.82 -4.65 16.47
N ALA A 127 10.50 -5.24 17.45
CA ALA A 127 11.32 -6.44 17.24
C ALA A 127 10.47 -7.67 16.91
N ASP A 128 9.31 -7.82 17.56
CA ASP A 128 8.41 -8.95 17.33
C ASP A 128 7.81 -8.89 15.92
N LEU A 129 7.44 -7.69 15.46
CA LEU A 129 7.00 -7.47 14.09
C LEU A 129 8.15 -7.70 13.08
N ALA A 130 9.38 -7.32 13.42
CA ALA A 130 10.54 -7.57 12.57
C ALA A 130 10.79 -9.08 12.36
N GLU A 131 10.69 -9.89 13.42
CA GLU A 131 10.80 -11.35 13.33
C GLU A 131 9.65 -11.95 12.52
N THR A 132 8.42 -11.51 12.79
CA THR A 132 7.21 -11.93 12.07
C THR A 132 7.35 -11.66 10.56
N PHE A 133 7.84 -10.47 10.21
CA PHE A 133 8.06 -10.08 8.82
C PHE A 133 9.21 -10.84 8.16
N ALA A 134 10.28 -11.17 8.90
CA ALA A 134 11.36 -12.02 8.39
C ALA A 134 10.85 -13.44 8.06
N ALA A 135 10.02 -14.02 8.93
CA ALA A 135 9.37 -15.31 8.68
C ALA A 135 8.45 -15.27 7.45
N TYR A 136 7.68 -14.18 7.30
CA TYR A 136 6.87 -13.96 6.09
C TYR A 136 7.72 -13.99 4.81
N LYS A 137 8.85 -13.26 4.78
CA LYS A 137 9.75 -13.26 3.61
C LYS A 137 10.35 -14.64 3.32
N GLU A 138 10.69 -15.40 4.34
CA GLU A 138 11.18 -16.77 4.16
C GLU A 138 10.10 -17.69 3.60
N GLY A 139 8.84 -17.50 4.02
CA GLY A 139 7.68 -18.19 3.43
C GLY A 139 7.53 -17.96 1.92
N LEU A 140 7.84 -16.77 1.42
CA LEU A 140 7.80 -16.47 -0.02
C LEU A 140 8.82 -17.30 -0.81
N LYS A 141 10.03 -17.49 -0.27
CA LYS A 141 11.05 -18.34 -0.91
C LYS A 141 10.58 -19.79 -1.00
N LYS A 142 10.04 -20.32 0.10
CA LYS A 142 9.49 -21.69 0.15
C LYS A 142 8.37 -21.90 -0.87
N LYS A 143 7.51 -20.90 -1.09
CA LYS A 143 6.47 -20.93 -2.12
C LYS A 143 7.06 -21.08 -3.53
N ILE A 144 8.13 -20.34 -3.86
CA ILE A 144 8.78 -20.43 -5.18
C ILE A 144 9.47 -21.78 -5.38
N VAL A 145 10.16 -22.29 -4.36
CA VAL A 145 10.76 -23.64 -4.43
C VAL A 145 9.69 -24.69 -4.68
N LYS A 146 8.58 -24.64 -3.95
CA LYS A 146 7.44 -25.54 -4.16
C LYS A 146 6.82 -25.40 -5.56
N ALA A 147 6.61 -24.17 -6.02
CA ALA A 147 6.07 -23.93 -7.36
C ALA A 147 6.98 -24.51 -8.46
N ASN A 148 8.30 -24.45 -8.31
CA ASN A 148 9.22 -25.07 -9.25
C ASN A 148 9.13 -26.60 -9.24
N GLU A 149 8.93 -27.24 -8.08
CA GLU A 149 8.67 -28.68 -8.01
C GLU A 149 7.34 -29.04 -8.70
N GLU A 150 6.28 -28.28 -8.44
CA GLU A 150 4.97 -28.47 -9.10
C GLU A 150 5.06 -28.28 -10.63
N LEU A 151 5.88 -27.34 -11.11
CA LEU A 151 6.12 -27.12 -12.54
C LEU A 151 6.85 -28.29 -13.22
N LYS A 152 7.63 -29.10 -12.50
CA LYS A 152 8.27 -30.30 -13.07
C LYS A 152 7.22 -31.32 -13.51
N GLU A 153 6.13 -31.44 -12.76
CA GLU A 153 5.04 -32.38 -13.03
C GLU A 153 4.16 -31.96 -14.22
N VAL A 154 4.20 -30.69 -14.63
CA VAL A 154 3.50 -30.21 -15.83
C VAL A 154 4.20 -30.76 -17.07
N LYS A 155 3.47 -31.51 -17.91
CA LYS A 155 4.02 -32.18 -19.10
C LYS A 155 3.61 -31.47 -20.40
N TYR A 156 4.60 -31.24 -21.26
CA TYR A 156 4.42 -30.82 -22.65
C TYR A 156 5.39 -31.61 -23.54
N GLU A 157 5.03 -31.83 -24.80
CA GLU A 157 5.83 -32.59 -25.78
C GLU A 157 7.29 -32.09 -25.89
N TYR A 158 7.52 -30.78 -25.74
CA TYR A 158 8.83 -30.14 -25.87
C TYR A 158 9.40 -29.60 -24.56
N LYS A 159 8.78 -29.89 -23.40
CA LYS A 159 9.34 -29.49 -22.11
C LYS A 159 10.45 -30.47 -21.72
N THR A 160 11.66 -29.95 -21.54
CA THR A 160 12.89 -30.76 -21.41
C THR A 160 13.39 -30.89 -19.96
N ASN A 161 12.77 -30.20 -19.02
CA ASN A 161 13.12 -30.23 -17.59
C ASN A 161 12.02 -30.87 -16.73
#